data_AF-A0A8B9NV90-F1
#
_entry.id   AF-A0A8B9NV90-F1
#
_cell.length_a   1.000
_cell.length_b   1.000
_cell.length_c   1.000
_cell.angle_alpha   90.00
_cell.angle_beta   90.00
_cell.angle_gamma   90.00
#
_symmetry.space_group_name_H-M   'P 1'
#
loop_
_entity.id
_entity.type
_entity.pdbx_description
1 polymer ?
#
loop_
_entity_poly.entity_id
_entity_poly.type
_entity_poly.pdbx_seq_one_letter_code
_entity_poly.pdbx_strand_id
1 'polypeptide(L)'
;MVRMNVLADALKSINNAEKRGKRQVLIRPCSKVIVRFLTVMMKHGYIGEFEIIDDHRAGKIVVNLTGRLNKCGVISPRFDVQLKDLEKWQNNLLPSRQFGKCQNLPARMNNSRLALCMWFQQPWSR
;
A
#
# COMPACT_ATOMS: atom_id res chain seq x y z
N MET A 1 14.64 -19.40 -3.22
CA MET A 1 13.22 -19.01 -3.39
C MET A 1 13.17 -17.63 -4.07
N VAL A 2 12.49 -17.50 -5.20
CA VAL A 2 12.45 -16.26 -6.01
C VAL A 2 11.42 -15.28 -5.42
N ARG A 3 11.78 -14.01 -5.24
CA ARG A 3 10.85 -12.94 -4.82
C ARG A 3 10.01 -12.51 -6.01
N MET A 4 8.75 -12.97 -6.05
CA MET A 4 7.84 -12.75 -7.18
C MET A 4 7.25 -11.33 -7.20
N ASN A 5 7.00 -10.73 -6.04
CA ASN A 5 6.31 -9.44 -5.97
C ASN A 5 6.75 -8.62 -4.74
N VAL A 6 7.77 -7.79 -4.94
CA VAL A 6 8.42 -6.99 -3.89
C VAL A 6 7.44 -6.11 -3.11
N LEU A 7 6.44 -5.55 -3.79
CA LEU A 7 5.41 -4.72 -3.15
C LEU A 7 4.49 -5.56 -2.24
N ALA A 8 4.11 -6.77 -2.65
CA ALA A 8 3.24 -7.63 -1.84
C ALA A 8 3.96 -8.06 -0.55
N ASP A 9 5.24 -8.40 -0.64
CA ASP A 9 6.07 -8.76 0.51
C ASP A 9 6.23 -7.58 1.50
N ALA A 10 6.44 -6.38 0.97
CA ALA A 10 6.52 -5.16 1.78
C ALA A 10 5.21 -4.88 2.53
N LEU A 11 4.07 -4.91 1.85
CA LEU A 11 2.77 -4.66 2.49
C LEU A 11 2.37 -5.76 3.47
N LYS A 12 2.69 -7.02 3.17
CA LYS A 12 2.46 -8.13 4.11
C LYS A 12 3.27 -7.94 5.39
N SER A 13 4.51 -7.46 5.27
CA SER A 13 5.37 -7.16 6.42
C SER A 13 4.81 -6.02 7.27
N ILE A 14 4.30 -4.96 6.64
CA ILE A 14 3.63 -3.84 7.34
C ILE A 14 2.37 -4.33 8.06
N ASN A 15 1.48 -5.05 7.39
CA ASN A 15 0.25 -5.57 7.98
C ASN A 15 0.53 -6.49 9.18
N ASN A 16 1.52 -7.37 9.05
CA ASN A 16 1.91 -8.27 10.14
C ASN A 16 2.51 -7.53 11.33
N ALA A 17 3.21 -6.43 11.10
CA ALA A 17 3.80 -5.64 12.17
C ALA A 17 2.77 -4.77 12.90
N GLU A 18 1.84 -4.17 12.17
CA GLU A 18 0.68 -3.45 12.73
C GLU A 18 -0.18 -4.37 13.59
N LYS A 19 -0.51 -5.58 13.09
CA LYS A 19 -1.24 -6.60 13.86
C LYS A 19 -0.51 -7.06 15.12
N ARG A 20 0.82 -6.95 15.14
CA ARG A 20 1.66 -7.25 16.32
C ARG A 20 1.87 -6.03 17.23
N GLY A 21 1.34 -4.86 16.88
CA GLY A 21 1.52 -3.62 17.64
C GLY A 21 2.96 -3.08 17.64
N LYS A 22 3.76 -3.41 16.61
CA LYS A 22 5.12 -2.88 16.49
C LYS A 22 5.07 -1.42 16.06
N ARG A 23 5.90 -0.56 16.66
CA ARG A 23 6.01 0.86 16.32
C ARG A 23 6.79 1.13 15.04
N GLN A 24 7.63 0.19 14.60
CA GLN A 24 8.50 0.36 13.44
C GLN A 24 8.63 -0.93 12.63
N VAL A 25 8.77 -0.76 11.31
CA VAL A 25 8.98 -1.87 10.36
C VAL A 25 10.18 -1.59 9.50
N LEU A 26 11.02 -2.61 9.35
CA LEU A 26 12.10 -2.61 8.40
C LEU A 26 11.68 -3.38 7.15
N ILE A 27 11.72 -2.71 5.99
CA ILE A 27 11.44 -3.30 4.69
C ILE A 27 12.74 -3.42 3.90
N ARG A 28 12.97 -4.62 3.36
CA ARG A 28 14.05 -4.93 2.41
C ARG A 28 13.41 -5.66 1.23
N PRO A 29 13.55 -5.21 -0.03
CA PRO A 29 14.40 -4.15 -0.59
C PRO A 29 13.66 -2.81 -0.80
N CYS A 30 14.41 -1.72 -0.96
CA CYS A 30 13.88 -0.42 -1.38
C CYS A 30 13.60 -0.41 -2.89
N SER A 31 12.41 0.02 -3.29
CA SER A 31 12.04 0.17 -4.70
C SER A 31 11.30 1.48 -4.91
N LYS A 32 11.50 2.13 -6.07
CA LYS A 32 10.83 3.41 -6.41
C LYS A 32 9.30 3.33 -6.28
N VAL A 33 8.71 2.16 -6.60
CA VAL A 33 7.27 1.91 -6.45
C VAL A 33 6.85 1.95 -4.97
N ILE A 34 7.63 1.35 -4.07
CA ILE A 34 7.34 1.32 -2.62
C ILE A 34 7.43 2.73 -2.05
N VAL A 35 8.45 3.51 -2.43
CA VAL A 35 8.59 4.91 -1.97
C VAL A 35 7.42 5.77 -2.43
N ARG A 36 7.03 5.68 -3.71
CA ARG A 36 5.83 6.37 -4.23
C ARG A 36 4.54 5.93 -3.54
N PHE A 37 4.50 4.70 -3.06
CA PHE A 37 3.36 4.18 -2.34
C PHE A 37 3.33 4.70 -0.89
N LEU A 38 4.44 4.60 -0.16
CA LEU A 38 4.55 5.12 1.21
C LEU A 38 4.28 6.62 1.26
N THR A 39 4.76 7.40 0.30
CA THR A 39 4.41 8.84 0.21
C THR A 39 2.90 9.09 0.08
N VAL A 40 2.16 8.25 -0.65
CA VAL A 40 0.70 8.34 -0.70
C VAL A 40 0.07 7.95 0.63
N MET A 41 0.56 6.89 1.28
CA MET A 41 0.07 6.45 2.59
C MET A 41 0.27 7.52 3.67
N MET A 42 1.41 8.22 3.63
CA MET A 42 1.74 9.32 4.53
C MET A 42 0.80 10.52 4.32
N LYS A 43 0.49 10.85 3.05
CA LYS A 43 -0.47 11.92 2.72
C LYS A 43 -1.89 11.68 3.26
N HIS A 44 -2.32 10.42 3.37
CA HIS A 44 -3.61 10.08 3.98
C HIS A 44 -3.53 9.86 5.50
N GLY A 45 -2.35 9.98 6.12
CA GLY A 45 -2.17 9.84 7.55
C GLY A 45 -2.30 8.42 8.10
N TYR A 46 -2.09 7.39 7.27
CA TYR A 46 -2.10 5.98 7.70
C TYR A 46 -0.79 5.56 8.36
N ILE A 47 0.33 6.09 7.86
CA ILE A 47 1.67 5.84 8.37
C ILE A 47 2.31 7.15 8.83
N GLY A 48 3.28 7.05 9.73
CA GLY A 48 4.11 8.17 10.13
C GLY A 48 5.24 8.44 9.14
N GLU A 49 6.34 8.96 9.68
CA GLU A 49 7.56 9.19 8.94
C GLU A 49 8.20 7.88 8.47
N PHE A 50 8.85 7.93 7.31
CA PHE A 50 9.64 6.82 6.81
C PHE A 50 11.04 7.32 6.42
N GLU A 51 12.04 6.53 6.72
CA GLU A 51 13.44 6.81 6.43
C GLU A 51 13.97 5.80 5.42
N ILE A 52 14.74 6.29 4.45
CA ILE A 52 15.42 5.45 3.47
C ILE A 52 16.89 5.39 3.89
N ILE A 53 17.35 4.19 4.21
CA ILE A 53 18.74 3.91 4.53
C ILE A 53 19.36 3.22 3.32
N ASP A 54 20.45 3.78 2.78
CA ASP A 54 21.15 3.17 1.66
C ASP A 54 22.29 2.26 2.14
N ASP A 55 22.21 0.97 1.83
CA ASP A 55 23.25 -0.02 2.13
C ASP A 55 24.08 -0.39 0.89
N HIS A 56 24.02 0.40 -0.19
CA HIS A 56 24.68 0.14 -1.48
C HIS A 56 24.27 -1.16 -2.21
N ARG A 57 23.47 -2.03 -1.56
CA ARG A 57 22.96 -3.28 -2.17
C ARG A 57 21.54 -3.14 -2.69
N ALA A 58 20.59 -2.89 -1.81
CA ALA A 58 19.17 -2.92 -2.15
C ALA A 58 18.33 -1.88 -1.40
N GLY A 59 18.97 -1.03 -0.60
CA GLY A 59 18.32 -0.09 0.32
C GLY A 59 17.43 -0.77 1.38
N LYS A 60 17.29 -0.09 2.50
CA LYS A 60 16.38 -0.42 3.60
C LYS A 60 15.41 0.75 3.75
N ILE A 61 14.17 0.44 4.08
CA ILE A 61 13.20 1.46 4.46
C ILE A 61 12.76 1.17 5.89
N VAL A 62 12.89 2.15 6.77
CA VAL A 62 12.30 2.11 8.10
C VAL A 62 11.00 2.90 8.04
N VAL A 63 9.89 2.28 8.40
CA VAL A 63 8.57 2.93 8.41
C VAL A 63 8.07 2.97 9.85
N ASN A 64 7.71 4.17 10.31
CA ASN A 64 7.07 4.36 11.61
C ASN A 64 5.56 4.13 11.47
N LEU A 65 5.05 3.24 12.32
CA LEU A 65 3.66 2.81 12.35
C LEU A 65 2.90 3.54 13.46
N THR A 66 1.73 4.05 13.11
CA THR A 66 0.87 4.83 14.03
C THR A 66 -0.25 3.98 14.63
N GLY A 67 -0.43 2.72 14.21
CA GLY A 67 -1.51 1.85 14.70
C GLY A 67 -2.88 2.09 14.05
N ARG A 68 -2.95 2.94 13.01
CA ARG A 68 -4.20 3.29 12.29
C ARG A 68 -4.53 2.36 11.13
N LEU A 69 -3.63 1.44 10.80
CA LEU A 69 -3.74 0.57 9.63
C LEU A 69 -4.28 -0.79 10.03
N ASN A 70 -5.46 -1.16 9.54
CA ASN A 70 -6.01 -2.50 9.80
C ASN A 70 -5.54 -3.57 8.83
N LYS A 71 -5.59 -3.25 7.53
CA LYS A 71 -5.27 -4.18 6.46
C LYS A 71 -4.75 -3.39 5.28
N CYS A 72 -3.63 -3.84 4.75
CA CYS A 72 -3.09 -3.41 3.46
C CYS A 72 -2.71 -4.65 2.65
N GLY A 73 -2.82 -4.54 1.33
CA GLY A 73 -2.54 -5.65 0.41
C GLY A 73 -2.43 -5.16 -1.02
N VAL A 74 -1.77 -5.96 -1.85
CA VAL A 74 -1.71 -5.77 -3.31
C VAL A 74 -2.70 -6.72 -3.95
N ILE A 75 -3.44 -6.24 -4.94
CA ILE A 75 -4.26 -7.10 -5.81
C ILE A 75 -3.37 -7.65 -6.92
N SER A 76 -3.36 -8.97 -7.07
CA SER A 76 -2.59 -9.68 -8.08
C SER A 76 -3.49 -10.73 -8.75
N PRO A 77 -3.54 -10.82 -10.10
CA PRO A 77 -2.82 -10.02 -11.10
C PRO A 77 -3.30 -8.57 -11.18
N ARG A 78 -2.49 -7.68 -11.77
CA ARG A 78 -2.89 -6.27 -11.97
C ARG A 78 -3.84 -6.21 -13.16
N PHE A 79 -5.13 -6.01 -12.87
CA PHE A 79 -6.14 -5.89 -13.91
C PHE A 79 -6.11 -4.48 -14.52
N ASP A 80 -6.26 -4.42 -15.83
CA ASP A 80 -6.54 -3.19 -16.54
C ASP A 80 -8.02 -2.87 -16.36
N VAL A 81 -8.32 -1.87 -15.54
CA VAL A 81 -9.70 -1.49 -15.21
C VAL A 81 -10.09 -0.25 -15.99
N GLN A 82 -11.18 -0.35 -16.76
CA GLN A 82 -11.80 0.80 -17.40
C GLN A 82 -12.60 1.63 -16.39
N LEU A 83 -12.79 2.93 -16.66
CA LEU A 83 -13.54 3.84 -15.78
C LEU A 83 -14.94 3.31 -15.43
N LYS A 84 -15.58 2.59 -16.34
CA LYS A 84 -16.94 2.02 -16.19
C LYS A 84 -17.02 0.89 -15.16
N ASP A 85 -15.92 0.17 -14.94
CA ASP A 85 -15.91 -0.99 -14.03
C ASP A 85 -15.38 -0.63 -12.63
N LEU A 86 -14.95 0.61 -12.40
CA LEU A 86 -14.42 1.05 -11.11
C LEU A 86 -15.42 0.89 -9.97
N GLU A 87 -16.70 1.16 -10.20
CA GLU A 87 -17.75 1.01 -9.18
C GLU A 87 -17.93 -0.44 -8.74
N LYS A 88 -17.86 -1.39 -9.68
CA LYS A 88 -17.93 -2.83 -9.37
C LYS A 88 -16.76 -3.25 -8.50
N TRP A 89 -15.55 -2.81 -8.85
CA TRP A 89 -14.35 -3.09 -8.07
C TRP A 89 -14.40 -2.44 -6.68
N GLN A 90 -14.89 -1.21 -6.57
CA GLN A 90 -15.08 -0.55 -5.27
C GLN A 90 -16.07 -1.30 -4.39
N ASN A 91 -17.21 -1.75 -4.91
CA ASN A 91 -18.19 -2.49 -4.12
C ASN A 91 -17.67 -3.87 -3.67
N ASN A 92 -16.86 -4.54 -4.50
CA ASN A 92 -16.28 -5.84 -4.16
C ASN A 92 -15.11 -5.72 -3.17
N LEU A 93 -14.37 -4.61 -3.24
CA LEU A 93 -13.15 -4.40 -2.47
C LEU A 93 -13.35 -3.48 -1.27
N LEU A 94 -14.46 -2.80 -1.10
CA LEU A 94 -14.68 -1.96 0.06
C LEU A 94 -15.89 -2.52 0.82
N PRO A 95 -15.76 -2.79 2.12
CA PRO A 95 -16.91 -3.25 2.91
C PRO A 95 -18.02 -2.18 2.99
N SER A 96 -17.73 -0.92 2.64
CA SER A 96 -18.72 0.16 2.55
C SER A 96 -18.22 1.34 1.72
N ARG A 97 -19.14 2.09 1.11
CA ARG A 97 -18.84 3.22 0.20
C ARG A 97 -18.11 4.40 0.87
N GLN A 98 -18.26 4.55 2.19
CA GLN A 98 -17.61 5.60 2.98
C GLN A 98 -16.20 5.20 3.45
N PHE A 99 -15.79 3.94 3.29
CA PHE A 99 -14.56 3.41 3.86
C PHE A 99 -13.61 2.88 2.79
N GLY A 100 -12.35 3.31 2.88
CA GLY A 100 -11.25 2.86 2.04
C GLY A 100 -11.10 3.60 0.72
N LYS A 101 -9.85 3.70 0.26
CA LYS A 101 -9.46 4.56 -0.86
C LYS A 101 -8.70 3.75 -1.89
N CYS A 102 -9.39 3.37 -2.96
CA CYS A 102 -8.72 2.86 -4.16
C CYS A 102 -8.13 4.04 -4.92
N GLN A 103 -6.84 4.30 -4.72
CA GLN A 103 -6.12 5.29 -5.50
C GLN A 103 -5.32 4.63 -6.62
N ASN A 104 -5.62 5.04 -7.84
CA ASN A 104 -4.69 4.88 -8.95
C ASN A 104 -3.48 5.78 -8.67
N LEU A 105 -2.30 5.19 -8.48
CA LEU A 105 -1.06 5.98 -8.47
C LEU A 105 -0.99 6.75 -9.80
N PRO A 106 -0.70 8.07 -9.82
CA PRO A 106 -0.58 8.80 -11.06
C PRO A 106 0.69 8.36 -11.80
N ALA A 107 0.60 7.28 -12.56
CA ALA A 107 1.47 7.06 -13.69
C ALA A 107 0.88 7.89 -14.83
N ARG A 108 1.57 8.99 -15.13
CA ARG A 108 1.38 9.78 -16.35
C ARG A 108 1.73 8.88 -17.55
N MET A 109 0.80 8.03 -17.98
CA MET A 109 0.88 7.26 -19.23
C MET A 109 -0.50 6.67 -19.52
N ASN A 110 -1.21 7.37 -20.40
CA ASN A 110 -1.99 6.85 -21.53
C ASN A 110 -2.53 5.41 -21.39
N ASN A 111 -3.84 5.33 -21.22
CA ASN A 111 -4.70 4.26 -21.73
C ASN A 111 -4.42 2.80 -21.36
N SER A 112 -4.12 2.49 -20.10
CA SER A 112 -4.41 1.20 -19.43
C SER A 112 -4.05 1.37 -17.95
N ARG A 113 -4.99 1.87 -17.15
CA ARG A 113 -4.73 2.21 -15.74
C ARG A 113 -4.75 0.93 -14.91
N LEU A 114 -3.57 0.37 -14.67
CA LEU A 114 -3.34 -0.68 -13.68
C LEU A 114 -3.89 -0.23 -12.32
N ALA A 115 -5.00 -0.82 -11.89
CA ALA A 115 -5.62 -0.51 -10.61
C ALA A 115 -4.84 -1.19 -9.48
N LEU A 116 -3.95 -0.46 -8.83
CA LEU A 116 -3.46 -0.83 -7.50
C LEU A 116 -4.55 -0.44 -6.48
N CYS A 117 -5.65 -1.21 -6.44
CA CYS A 117 -6.67 -0.99 -5.42
C CYS A 117 -6.09 -1.37 -4.06
N MET A 118 -5.81 -0.36 -3.24
CA MET A 118 -5.44 -0.56 -1.85
C MET A 118 -6.71 -0.69 -1.02
N TRP A 119 -6.84 -1.83 -0.33
CA TRP A 119 -7.67 -1.88 0.86
C TRP A 119 -7.00 -1.02 1.93
N PHE A 120 -7.70 0.01 2.40
CA PHE A 120 -7.42 0.67 3.68
C PHE A 120 -8.70 0.63 4.48
N GLN A 121 -8.79 -0.32 5.41
CA GLN A 121 -9.92 -0.37 6.32
C GLN A 121 -9.58 0.53 7.51
N GLN A 122 -10.26 1.68 7.64
CA GLN A 122 -10.29 2.41 8.91
C GLN A 122 -11.49 1.90 9.73
N PRO A 123 -11.26 1.48 10.96
CA PRO A 123 -12.18 1.72 12.06
C PRO A 123 -11.35 2.46 13.11
N TRP A 124 -11.71 3.67 13.52
CA TRP A 124 -12.91 3.95 14.27
C TRP A 124 -13.27 5.44 14.16
N SER A 125 -14.57 5.72 14.09
CA SER A 125 -15.11 6.90 14.78
C SER A 125 -15.19 6.56 16.27
N ARG A 126 -14.66 7.45 17.10
CA ARG A 126 -14.52 7.44 18.57
C ARG A 126 -13.19 6.89 19.09
#